data_AF-A0A4Y8A9F6-F1
#
_entry.id   AF-A0A4Y8A9F6-F1
#
_cell.length_a   1.000
_cell.length_b   1.000
_cell.length_c   1.000
_cell.angle_alpha   90.00
_cell.angle_beta   90.00
_cell.angle_gamma   90.00
#
_symmetry.space_group_name_H-M   'P 1'
#
loop_
_entity.id
_entity.type
_entity.pdbx_description
1 polymer ?
#
loop_
_entity_poly.entity_id
_entity_poly.type
_entity_poly.pdbx_seq_one_letter_code
_entity_poly.pdbx_strand_id
1 'polypeptide(L)'
;MDIFLEVVGYENFPNAISNTGLQAEYNKALCACDMAVFLVFSKVGTFTNQEFDAAMAAFKNKQSPQIWTYFKNEALYPESIREEDIRSLFAFKKKLKDLMHYRTAYNNIDHLKYQFKVELDHKYPSLFAPAPEKHAEEEGPKSEIVDTASKRAYNEVLSFRLFEAIRDKNDRAKELFEIAEMNEILWQHDVAYRKEAKAIIASAYGVLGVQLRKLMAIGAQDNAVENSHTANENQKNYIIICHLTALRAIQLLCFAMLSKLWDEKSKGYLYEAAQVDLVRRFFNTPVEMPLAGYKKLLLTLLAMFDEKQLDYPMIELKNFMVNMQPGSAFITACDSLNAMSRSAYSEEDCKEAENSLTVMLEHLSFLTNYTMESIKNVEYFGLRNIKQYYVHNYTALGCDENTTIDLSKQQDAPLNTYAVLLKNTKIAYQPKLNLFPFIIDANALAAEKGAKIYFYSSTSADGSLKYSFWEDRENVIAITQSPAGGAADVGGAKFNASRSLDVLTLFEDAQRAITGTEQQPL
;
A
#
# COMPACT_ATOMS: atom_id res chain seq x y z
N MET A 1 -19.77 17.60 -28.32
CA MET A 1 -18.76 18.57 -28.80
C MET A 1 -17.44 17.92 -28.47
N ASP A 2 -16.71 17.46 -29.46
CA ASP A 2 -15.47 16.71 -29.22
C ASP A 2 -14.36 17.72 -28.91
N ILE A 3 -13.74 17.57 -27.74
CA ILE A 3 -12.61 18.40 -27.32
C ILE A 3 -11.34 17.74 -27.83
N PHE A 4 -10.56 18.48 -28.58
CA PHE A 4 -9.26 18.04 -29.09
C PHE A 4 -8.16 18.84 -28.39
N LEU A 5 -7.26 18.14 -27.69
CA LEU A 5 -6.05 18.74 -27.14
C LEU A 5 -4.94 18.64 -28.18
N GLU A 6 -4.60 19.76 -28.80
CA GLU A 6 -3.46 19.86 -29.70
C GLU A 6 -2.17 19.98 -28.88
N VAL A 7 -1.25 19.02 -29.05
CA VAL A 7 0.05 19.05 -28.38
C VAL A 7 1.05 19.82 -29.24
N VAL A 8 1.51 20.96 -28.72
CA VAL A 8 2.54 21.79 -29.35
C VAL A 8 3.86 21.59 -28.61
N GLY A 9 4.78 20.83 -29.22
CA GLY A 9 6.16 20.65 -28.75
C GLY A 9 7.17 21.28 -29.70
N TYR A 10 8.45 21.32 -29.31
CA TYR A 10 9.53 21.84 -30.15
C TYR A 10 9.65 21.07 -31.50
N GLU A 11 9.26 19.79 -31.51
CA GLU A 11 9.25 18.93 -32.70
C GLU A 11 8.25 19.38 -33.78
N ASN A 12 7.29 20.24 -33.42
CA ASN A 12 6.29 20.80 -34.33
C ASN A 12 6.81 22.03 -35.11
N PHE A 13 8.01 22.52 -34.83
CA PHE A 13 8.58 23.71 -35.46
C PHE A 13 9.63 23.36 -36.52
N PRO A 14 9.75 24.15 -37.61
CA PRO A 14 10.83 23.97 -38.57
C PRO A 14 12.19 24.21 -37.93
N ASN A 15 13.16 23.33 -38.18
CA ASN A 15 14.56 23.52 -37.73
C ASN A 15 15.31 24.62 -38.51
N ALA A 16 14.61 25.41 -39.32
CA ALA A 16 15.18 26.50 -40.10
C ALA A 16 15.51 27.69 -39.19
N ILE A 17 16.61 28.40 -39.48
CA ILE A 17 17.01 29.59 -38.73
C ILE A 17 15.91 30.65 -38.84
N SER A 18 15.47 31.16 -37.69
CA SER A 18 14.53 32.27 -37.57
C SER A 18 15.24 33.61 -37.40
N ASN A 19 14.68 34.68 -37.99
CA ASN A 19 15.16 36.05 -37.81
C ASN A 19 15.09 36.55 -36.36
N THR A 20 14.24 35.95 -35.52
CA THR A 20 14.10 36.30 -34.09
C THR A 20 14.73 35.25 -33.15
N GLY A 21 15.30 34.17 -33.69
CA GLY A 21 15.78 33.01 -32.95
C GLY A 21 14.65 32.03 -32.56
N LEU A 22 14.93 30.72 -32.63
CA LEU A 22 13.94 29.66 -32.40
C LEU A 22 13.29 29.72 -31.01
N GLN A 23 14.06 30.10 -29.98
CA GLN A 23 13.51 30.23 -28.61
C GLN A 23 12.44 31.32 -28.51
N ALA A 24 12.57 32.41 -29.26
CA ALA A 24 11.56 33.48 -29.27
C ALA A 24 10.26 33.00 -29.93
N GLU A 25 10.35 32.12 -30.92
CA GLU A 25 9.19 31.49 -31.57
C GLU A 25 8.49 30.50 -30.62
N TYR A 26 9.24 29.69 -29.87
CA TYR A 26 8.70 28.80 -28.85
C TYR A 26 7.96 29.57 -27.76
N ASN A 27 8.57 30.63 -27.22
CA ASN A 27 7.94 31.47 -26.21
C ASN A 27 6.65 32.13 -26.74
N LYS A 28 6.64 32.54 -28.02
CA LYS A 28 5.44 33.13 -28.65
C LYS A 28 4.31 32.11 -28.78
N ALA A 29 4.63 30.89 -29.21
CA ALA A 29 3.65 29.81 -29.32
C ALA A 29 3.10 29.37 -27.96
N LEU A 30 3.98 29.21 -26.97
CA LEU A 30 3.62 28.90 -25.59
C LEU A 30 2.65 29.93 -25.00
N CYS A 31 2.91 31.23 -25.23
CA CYS A 31 2.02 32.31 -24.78
C CYS A 31 0.66 32.35 -25.51
N ALA A 32 0.52 31.65 -26.64
CA ALA A 32 -0.72 31.57 -27.41
C ALA A 32 -1.54 30.32 -27.08
N CYS A 33 -1.00 29.37 -26.32
CA CYS A 33 -1.69 28.16 -25.90
C CYS A 33 -2.67 28.45 -24.76
N ASP A 34 -3.69 27.59 -24.60
CA ASP A 34 -4.60 27.61 -23.45
C ASP A 34 -3.98 27.00 -22.19
N MET A 35 -3.02 26.08 -22.39
CA MET A 35 -2.39 25.29 -21.34
C MET A 35 -0.89 25.23 -21.55
N ALA A 36 -0.13 25.29 -20.45
CA ALA A 36 1.31 25.09 -20.41
C ALA A 36 1.65 24.03 -19.37
N VAL A 37 2.29 22.94 -19.80
CA VAL A 37 2.63 21.81 -18.94
C VAL A 37 4.15 21.66 -18.87
N PHE A 38 4.72 21.82 -17.68
CA PHE A 38 6.15 21.68 -17.44
C PHE A 38 6.46 20.36 -16.73
N LEU A 39 7.29 19.52 -17.34
CA LEU A 39 7.76 18.27 -16.77
C LEU A 39 9.20 18.43 -16.29
N VAL A 40 9.44 18.17 -15.00
CA VAL A 40 10.73 18.40 -14.34
C VAL A 40 11.23 17.09 -13.73
N PHE A 41 12.52 16.80 -13.87
CA PHE A 41 13.15 15.64 -13.24
C PHE A 41 14.45 16.00 -12.52
N SER A 42 15.60 15.78 -13.14
CA SER A 42 16.92 15.94 -12.54
C SER A 42 17.50 17.36 -12.66
N LYS A 43 16.95 18.18 -13.56
CA LYS A 43 17.35 19.57 -13.80
C LYS A 43 16.24 20.38 -14.44
N VAL A 44 16.42 21.70 -14.43
CA VAL A 44 15.62 22.63 -15.24
C VAL A 44 16.58 23.40 -16.14
N GLY A 45 16.45 23.18 -17.45
CA GLY A 45 17.30 23.86 -18.43
C GLY A 45 17.03 25.36 -18.49
N THR A 46 18.03 26.14 -18.91
CA THR A 46 17.92 27.60 -19.05
C THR A 46 16.74 28.01 -19.93
N PHE A 47 16.51 27.29 -21.04
CA PHE A 47 15.39 27.54 -21.95
C PHE A 47 14.04 27.20 -21.33
N THR A 48 13.90 26.06 -20.66
CA THR A 48 12.68 25.69 -19.94
C THR A 48 12.32 26.70 -18.84
N ASN A 49 13.32 27.27 -18.16
CA ASN A 49 13.09 28.31 -17.17
C ASN A 49 12.65 29.63 -17.82
N GLN A 50 13.22 29.99 -18.98
CA GLN A 50 12.78 31.15 -19.77
C GLN A 50 11.34 30.97 -20.30
N GLU A 51 10.99 29.77 -20.76
CA GLU A 51 9.63 29.41 -21.18
C GLU A 51 8.63 29.54 -20.03
N PHE A 52 9.00 29.06 -18.84
CA PHE A 52 8.20 29.23 -17.64
C PHE A 52 7.98 30.71 -17.28
N ASP A 53 9.03 31.54 -17.37
CA ASP A 53 8.90 32.98 -17.14
C ASP A 53 8.00 33.67 -18.16
N ALA A 54 8.12 33.30 -19.44
CA ALA A 54 7.26 33.82 -20.49
C ALA A 54 5.79 33.43 -20.27
N ALA A 55 5.52 32.16 -19.95
CA ALA A 55 4.18 31.67 -19.64
C ALA A 55 3.60 32.38 -18.40
N MET A 56 4.39 32.55 -17.34
CA MET A 56 3.96 33.26 -16.13
C MET A 56 3.64 34.73 -16.40
N ALA A 57 4.45 35.42 -17.22
CA ALA A 57 4.19 36.79 -17.62
C ALA A 57 2.89 36.91 -18.44
N ALA A 58 2.65 35.98 -19.37
CA ALA A 58 1.41 35.91 -20.13
C ALA A 58 0.20 35.63 -19.22
N PHE A 59 0.31 34.67 -18.30
CA PHE A 59 -0.73 34.32 -17.34
C PHE A 59 -1.12 35.52 -16.46
N LYS A 60 -0.15 36.28 -15.94
CA LYS A 60 -0.43 37.49 -15.14
C LYS A 60 -1.20 38.57 -15.92
N ASN A 61 -0.99 38.67 -17.23
CA ASN A 61 -1.58 39.71 -18.06
C ASN A 61 -2.92 39.30 -18.69
N LYS A 62 -3.08 38.03 -19.07
CA LYS A 62 -4.20 37.52 -19.88
C LYS A 62 -4.93 36.32 -19.26
N GLN A 63 -4.51 35.86 -18.08
CA GLN A 63 -4.99 34.62 -17.43
C GLN A 63 -4.83 33.34 -18.28
N SER A 64 -3.95 33.37 -19.28
CA SER A 64 -3.62 32.26 -20.17
C SER A 64 -2.14 32.32 -20.59
N PRO A 65 -1.42 31.19 -20.75
CA PRO A 65 -1.88 29.81 -20.55
C PRO A 65 -2.07 29.48 -19.07
N GLN A 66 -2.95 28.53 -18.76
CA GLN A 66 -3.01 27.90 -17.44
C GLN A 66 -1.77 27.02 -17.26
N ILE A 67 -1.06 27.16 -16.13
CA ILE A 67 0.27 26.57 -15.95
C ILE A 67 0.21 25.40 -14.96
N TRP A 68 0.70 24.24 -15.37
CA TRP A 68 0.88 23.07 -14.52
C TRP A 68 2.35 22.65 -14.46
N THR A 69 2.80 22.23 -13.28
CA THR A 69 4.17 21.75 -13.07
C THR A 69 4.15 20.35 -12.46
N TYR A 70 4.88 19.42 -13.07
CA TYR A 70 4.96 18.03 -12.65
C TYR A 70 6.41 17.59 -12.44
N PHE A 71 6.68 16.93 -11.32
CA PHE A 71 8.02 16.50 -10.91
C PHE A 71 8.11 14.97 -10.90
N LYS A 72 9.06 14.41 -11.64
CA LYS A 72 9.28 12.97 -11.64
C LYS A 72 9.85 12.53 -10.29
N ASN A 73 9.18 11.59 -9.65
CA ASN A 73 9.53 10.99 -8.38
C ASN A 73 10.34 9.71 -8.62
N GLU A 74 11.60 9.90 -8.98
CA GLU A 74 12.55 8.82 -9.21
C GLU A 74 13.88 9.15 -8.53
N ALA A 75 14.56 8.13 -8.00
CA ALA A 75 15.84 8.29 -7.32
C ALA A 75 16.92 8.78 -8.30
N LEU A 76 17.67 9.77 -7.87
CA LEU A 76 18.75 10.40 -8.62
C LEU A 76 20.08 9.77 -8.21
N TYR A 77 20.83 9.17 -9.16
CA TYR A 77 22.15 8.58 -8.87
C TYR A 77 23.21 9.70 -8.75
N PRO A 78 23.87 9.87 -7.59
CA PRO A 78 24.80 10.98 -7.35
C PRO A 78 25.97 11.04 -8.35
N GLU A 79 26.42 9.89 -8.86
CA GLU A 79 27.53 9.79 -9.80
C GLU A 79 27.19 10.25 -11.23
N SER A 80 25.89 10.39 -11.54
CA SER A 80 25.39 10.71 -12.88
C SER A 80 24.92 12.17 -13.05
N ILE A 81 25.02 12.98 -11.98
CA ILE A 81 24.39 14.30 -11.93
C ILE A 81 25.42 15.38 -11.64
N ARG A 82 25.39 16.41 -12.47
CA ARG A 82 26.27 17.58 -12.33
C ARG A 82 25.72 18.50 -11.25
N GLU A 83 26.60 19.13 -10.49
CA GLU A 83 26.20 20.04 -9.41
C GLU A 83 25.32 21.20 -9.91
N GLU A 84 25.60 21.73 -11.09
CA GLU A 84 24.82 22.77 -11.76
C GLU A 84 23.37 22.34 -12.06
N ASP A 85 23.16 21.07 -12.40
CA ASP A 85 21.85 20.50 -12.70
C ASP A 85 20.98 20.45 -11.43
N ILE A 86 21.56 20.05 -10.30
CA ILE A 86 20.90 20.03 -8.99
C ILE A 86 20.58 21.45 -8.52
N ARG A 87 21.52 22.39 -8.67
CA ARG A 87 21.32 23.80 -8.32
C ARG A 87 20.16 24.41 -9.12
N SER A 88 20.06 24.10 -10.42
CA SER A 88 18.94 24.56 -11.26
C SER A 88 17.58 24.03 -10.79
N LEU A 89 17.52 22.76 -10.39
CA LEU A 89 16.31 22.12 -9.86
C LEU A 89 15.87 22.77 -8.54
N PHE A 90 16.80 23.01 -7.62
CA PHE A 90 16.49 23.67 -6.35
C PHE A 90 16.06 25.13 -6.54
N ALA A 91 16.71 25.86 -7.44
CA ALA A 91 16.32 27.23 -7.76
C ALA A 91 14.88 27.29 -8.32
N PHE A 92 14.52 26.35 -9.20
CA PHE A 92 13.17 26.27 -9.74
C PHE A 92 12.13 25.87 -8.68
N LYS A 93 12.45 24.89 -7.81
CA LYS A 93 11.58 24.51 -6.68
C LYS A 93 11.34 25.69 -5.73
N LYS A 94 12.38 26.48 -5.43
CA LYS A 94 12.27 27.70 -4.62
C LYS A 94 11.36 28.73 -5.30
N LYS A 95 11.54 28.95 -6.60
CA LYS A 95 10.72 29.86 -7.41
C LYS A 95 9.23 29.49 -7.38
N LEU A 96 8.88 28.20 -7.47
CA LEU A 96 7.49 27.75 -7.33
C LEU A 96 6.94 27.97 -5.91
N LYS A 97 7.77 27.72 -4.89
CA LYS A 97 7.42 27.98 -3.49
C LYS A 97 7.12 29.47 -3.25
N ASP A 98 7.94 30.37 -3.78
CA ASP A 98 7.74 31.82 -3.67
C ASP A 98 6.44 32.29 -4.38
N LEU A 99 5.95 31.51 -5.34
CA LEU A 99 4.67 31.71 -6.03
C LEU A 99 3.49 31.04 -5.32
N MET A 100 3.69 30.40 -4.16
CA MET A 100 2.70 29.58 -3.46
C MET A 100 2.12 28.46 -4.34
N HIS A 101 2.90 27.99 -5.33
CA HIS A 101 2.51 26.91 -6.22
C HIS A 101 3.10 25.60 -5.72
N TYR A 102 2.23 24.63 -5.42
CA TYR A 102 2.62 23.33 -4.91
C TYR A 102 3.02 22.40 -6.06
N ARG A 103 4.09 21.63 -5.83
CA ARG A 103 4.63 20.68 -6.80
C ARG A 103 3.76 19.42 -6.85
N THR A 104 3.33 19.02 -8.03
CA THR A 104 2.69 17.71 -8.22
C THR A 104 3.75 16.69 -8.64
N ALA A 105 3.83 15.55 -7.95
CA ALA A 105 4.82 14.52 -8.24
C ALA A 105 4.21 13.35 -9.04
N TYR A 106 4.93 12.83 -10.03
CA TYR A 106 4.52 11.68 -10.83
C TYR A 106 5.60 10.60 -10.85
N ASN A 107 5.20 9.33 -10.89
CA ASN A 107 6.14 8.19 -10.82
C ASN A 107 6.49 7.66 -12.22
N ASN A 108 5.56 7.78 -13.17
CA ASN A 108 5.66 7.33 -14.55
C ASN A 108 4.65 8.09 -15.43
N ILE A 109 4.68 7.86 -16.74
CA ILE A 109 3.83 8.57 -17.72
C ILE A 109 2.34 8.34 -17.46
N ASP A 110 1.93 7.16 -17.00
CA ASP A 110 0.51 6.87 -16.76
C ASP A 110 -0.01 7.58 -15.50
N HIS A 111 0.82 7.67 -14.45
CA HIS A 111 0.52 8.48 -13.27
C HIS A 111 0.38 9.97 -13.66
N LEU A 112 1.24 10.48 -14.52
CA LEU A 112 1.15 11.85 -15.05
C LEU A 112 -0.15 12.07 -15.83
N LYS A 113 -0.50 11.17 -16.76
CA LYS A 113 -1.73 11.26 -17.56
C LYS A 113 -2.97 11.26 -16.67
N TYR A 114 -3.00 10.40 -15.65
CA TYR A 114 -4.10 10.33 -14.70
C TYR A 114 -4.24 11.63 -13.91
N GLN A 115 -3.15 12.11 -13.29
CA GLN A 115 -3.17 13.36 -12.52
C GLN A 115 -3.64 14.53 -13.40
N PHE A 116 -3.07 14.65 -14.61
CA PHE A 116 -3.45 15.72 -15.51
C PHE A 116 -4.92 15.63 -15.95
N LYS A 117 -5.44 14.41 -16.19
CA LYS A 117 -6.86 14.21 -16.47
C LYS A 117 -7.74 14.66 -15.31
N VAL A 118 -7.42 14.28 -14.07
CA VAL A 118 -8.20 14.67 -12.88
C VAL A 118 -8.21 16.19 -12.72
N GLU A 119 -7.09 16.85 -12.96
CA GLU A 119 -7.00 18.32 -12.95
C GLU A 119 -7.89 18.96 -14.03
N LEU A 120 -7.94 18.38 -15.23
CA LEU A 120 -8.83 18.84 -16.29
C LEU A 120 -10.30 18.62 -15.93
N ASP A 121 -10.66 17.44 -15.41
CA ASP A 121 -12.04 17.13 -14.99
C ASP A 121 -12.50 18.06 -13.86
N HIS A 122 -11.62 18.41 -12.92
CA HIS A 122 -11.93 19.33 -11.83
C HIS A 122 -12.09 20.77 -12.30
N LYS A 123 -11.20 21.24 -13.19
CA LYS A 123 -11.20 22.62 -13.67
C LYS A 123 -12.26 22.88 -14.73
N TYR A 124 -12.62 21.83 -15.47
CA TYR A 124 -13.51 21.87 -16.61
C TYR A 124 -14.62 20.79 -16.48
N PRO A 125 -15.42 20.81 -15.40
CA PRO A 125 -16.36 19.73 -15.08
C PRO A 125 -17.49 19.59 -16.11
N SER A 126 -17.89 20.70 -16.75
CA SER A 126 -18.92 20.73 -17.79
C SER A 126 -18.42 20.34 -19.18
N LEU A 127 -17.11 20.21 -19.38
CA LEU A 127 -16.51 19.81 -20.65
C LEU A 127 -16.49 18.28 -20.84
N PHE A 128 -16.62 17.49 -19.76
CA PHE A 128 -16.57 16.02 -19.80
C PHE A 128 -17.79 15.32 -19.16
N ALA A 129 -18.82 16.06 -18.74
CA ALA A 129 -20.03 15.46 -18.17
C ALA A 129 -20.88 14.74 -19.26
N PRO A 130 -21.37 13.51 -19.01
CA PRO A 130 -22.47 12.96 -19.80
C PRO A 130 -23.76 13.78 -19.58
N ALA A 131 -24.61 13.85 -20.59
CA ALA A 131 -25.83 14.67 -20.58
C ALA A 131 -26.70 14.40 -19.33
N PRO A 132 -27.29 15.45 -18.71
CA PRO A 132 -27.88 15.32 -17.39
C PRO A 132 -29.20 14.56 -17.44
N GLU A 133 -29.31 13.48 -16.67
CA GLU A 133 -30.60 13.00 -16.18
C GLU A 133 -31.09 13.96 -15.09
N LYS A 134 -32.35 14.39 -15.23
CA LYS A 134 -33.00 15.37 -14.37
C LYS A 134 -33.19 14.81 -12.95
N HIS A 135 -32.49 15.39 -11.99
CA HIS A 135 -32.99 15.45 -10.61
C HIS A 135 -33.01 16.90 -10.16
N ALA A 136 -34.16 17.30 -9.61
CA ALA A 136 -34.53 18.66 -9.31
C ALA A 136 -33.64 19.27 -8.22
N GLU A 137 -33.18 20.49 -8.48
CA GLU A 137 -32.55 21.39 -7.51
C GLU A 137 -33.61 21.91 -6.53
N GLU A 138 -33.35 21.78 -5.23
CA GLU A 138 -33.87 22.72 -4.23
C GLU A 138 -32.67 23.52 -3.70
N GLU A 139 -32.57 24.77 -4.13
CA GLU A 139 -31.69 25.77 -3.53
C GLU A 139 -32.26 26.26 -2.20
N GLY A 140 -31.43 26.25 -1.15
CA GLY A 140 -31.67 26.86 0.15
C GLY A 140 -30.34 27.34 0.77
N PRO A 141 -30.35 28.37 1.63
CA PRO A 141 -29.38 29.46 1.60
C PRO A 141 -28.04 29.17 2.26
N LYS A 142 -27.00 29.86 1.77
CA LYS A 142 -25.73 30.08 2.47
C LYS A 142 -26.01 30.74 3.84
N SER A 143 -25.83 30.01 4.92
CA SER A 143 -25.70 30.49 6.30
C SER A 143 -24.67 29.57 6.97
N GLU A 144 -23.48 30.13 7.22
CA GLU A 144 -22.99 30.58 8.52
C GLU A 144 -22.12 29.50 9.17
N ILE A 145 -21.09 30.00 9.86
CA ILE A 145 -20.11 29.23 10.59
C ILE A 145 -20.87 28.44 11.67
N VAL A 146 -21.13 27.16 11.40
CA VAL A 146 -21.61 26.22 12.41
C VAL A 146 -20.38 25.63 13.08
N ASP A 147 -20.21 26.03 14.33
CA ASP A 147 -19.36 25.37 15.31
C ASP A 147 -19.81 23.91 15.48
N THR A 148 -19.26 22.99 14.69
CA THR A 148 -19.50 21.55 14.83
C THR A 148 -18.45 20.94 15.77
N ALA A 149 -18.50 21.33 17.05
CA ALA A 149 -17.81 20.62 18.13
C ALA A 149 -18.54 19.34 18.59
N SER A 150 -19.49 18.80 17.82
CA SER A 150 -20.17 17.53 18.16
C SER A 150 -20.67 16.79 16.92
N LYS A 151 -20.26 15.51 16.81
CA LYS A 151 -20.70 14.41 15.91
C LYS A 151 -19.60 13.85 14.98
N ARG A 152 -18.61 13.18 15.57
CA ARG A 152 -17.82 12.14 14.88
C ARG A 152 -17.70 10.96 15.83
N ALA A 153 -18.19 9.79 15.44
CA ALA A 153 -18.27 8.67 16.37
C ALA A 153 -16.93 7.92 16.55
N TYR A 154 -16.10 7.81 15.50
CA TYR A 154 -14.90 6.96 15.49
C TYR A 154 -13.73 7.51 14.63
N ASN A 155 -12.56 6.88 14.72
CA ASN A 155 -11.30 7.06 13.96
C ASN A 155 -10.49 8.34 14.19
N GLU A 156 -10.94 9.29 15.01
CA GLU A 156 -10.15 10.50 15.28
C GLU A 156 -8.90 10.17 16.11
N VAL A 157 -9.04 9.35 17.15
CA VAL A 157 -7.91 8.94 18.00
C VAL A 157 -6.96 8.04 17.21
N LEU A 158 -7.49 7.02 16.53
CA LEU A 158 -6.69 6.12 15.72
C LEU A 158 -5.91 6.85 14.63
N SER A 159 -6.59 7.69 13.84
CA SER A 159 -5.94 8.36 12.72
C SER A 159 -4.87 9.34 13.20
N PHE A 160 -5.13 10.11 14.25
CA PHE A 160 -4.16 11.06 14.78
C PHE A 160 -2.91 10.34 15.30
N ARG A 161 -3.09 9.35 16.17
CA ARG A 161 -2.00 8.62 16.81
C ARG A 161 -1.17 7.81 15.82
N LEU A 162 -1.81 7.18 14.83
CA LEU A 162 -1.08 6.49 13.77
C LEU A 162 -0.32 7.46 12.88
N PHE A 163 -0.88 8.64 12.59
CA PHE A 163 -0.18 9.68 11.84
C PHE A 163 1.07 10.16 12.60
N GLU A 164 0.94 10.43 13.89
CA GLU A 164 2.06 10.79 14.77
C GLU A 164 3.13 9.70 14.81
N ALA A 165 2.73 8.43 14.97
CA ALA A 165 3.64 7.29 15.04
C ALA A 165 4.48 7.09 13.76
N ILE A 166 4.00 7.54 12.60
CA ILE A 166 4.69 7.41 11.31
C ILE A 166 5.40 8.70 10.88
N ARG A 167 5.24 9.81 11.63
CA ARG A 167 5.78 11.14 11.29
C ARG A 167 7.24 11.08 10.87
N ASP A 168 8.09 10.49 11.72
CA ASP A 168 9.54 10.50 11.52
C ASP A 168 10.01 9.37 10.57
N LYS A 169 9.09 8.52 10.12
CA LYS A 169 9.35 7.35 9.28
C LYS A 169 8.87 7.52 7.84
N ASN A 170 7.91 8.41 7.60
CA ASN A 170 7.30 8.65 6.29
C ASN A 170 7.52 10.09 5.85
N ASP A 171 8.19 10.29 4.71
CA ASP A 171 8.57 11.64 4.25
C ASP A 171 7.36 12.53 3.98
N ARG A 172 6.26 11.96 3.47
CA ARG A 172 5.00 12.72 3.26
C ARG A 172 4.35 13.11 4.58
N ALA A 173 4.37 12.20 5.57
CA ALA A 173 3.89 12.52 6.91
C ALA A 173 4.74 13.63 7.53
N LYS A 174 6.07 13.49 7.47
CA LYS A 174 7.01 14.50 7.95
C LYS A 174 6.78 15.86 7.31
N GLU A 175 6.69 15.93 5.98
CA GLU A 175 6.42 17.19 5.25
C GLU A 175 5.09 17.80 5.71
N LEU A 176 4.02 17.02 5.84
CA LEU A 176 2.71 17.52 6.29
C LEU A 176 2.72 17.97 7.77
N PHE A 177 3.51 17.32 8.63
CA PHE A 177 3.72 17.72 10.03
C PHE A 177 4.57 18.98 10.18
N GLU A 178 5.64 19.14 9.39
CA GLU A 178 6.55 20.29 9.44
C GLU A 178 5.90 21.58 8.91
N ILE A 179 4.92 21.47 8.02
CA ILE A 179 4.12 22.61 7.52
C ILE A 179 3.22 23.19 8.64
N ALA A 180 2.98 22.44 9.70
CA ALA A 180 1.99 22.74 10.72
C ALA A 180 2.63 22.90 12.12
N GLU A 181 3.06 24.12 12.47
CA GLU A 181 3.46 24.46 13.86
C GLU A 181 2.28 24.34 14.87
N MET A 182 1.06 24.04 14.39
CA MET A 182 -0.18 23.92 15.16
C MET A 182 -0.94 22.60 14.86
N ASN A 183 -0.24 21.47 14.85
CA ASN A 183 -0.78 20.16 14.42
C ASN A 183 -2.11 19.75 15.10
N GLU A 184 -2.25 19.92 16.41
CA GLU A 184 -3.52 19.58 17.10
C GLU A 184 -4.67 20.50 16.68
N ILE A 185 -4.38 21.78 16.44
CA ILE A 185 -5.40 22.77 16.06
C ILE A 185 -5.84 22.54 14.62
N LEU A 186 -4.91 22.28 13.70
CA LEU A 186 -5.25 21.91 12.32
C LEU A 186 -5.94 20.56 12.27
N TRP A 187 -5.53 19.58 13.09
CA TRP A 187 -6.23 18.31 13.18
C TRP A 187 -7.68 18.50 13.64
N GLN A 188 -7.96 19.41 14.57
CA GLN A 188 -9.32 19.67 15.05
C GLN A 188 -10.16 20.45 14.01
N HIS A 189 -9.58 21.45 13.35
CA HIS A 189 -10.36 22.43 12.57
C HIS A 189 -10.27 22.28 11.04
N ASP A 190 -9.28 21.54 10.50
CA ASP A 190 -9.07 21.43 9.04
C ASP A 190 -9.44 20.03 8.51
N VAL A 191 -10.50 19.97 7.69
CA VAL A 191 -10.97 18.74 7.03
C VAL A 191 -10.00 18.24 5.96
N ALA A 192 -9.41 19.16 5.19
CA ALA A 192 -8.48 18.81 4.12
C ALA A 192 -7.20 18.19 4.70
N TYR A 193 -6.69 18.79 5.78
CA TYR A 193 -5.52 18.28 6.51
C TYR A 193 -5.75 16.83 7.00
N ARG A 194 -6.89 16.56 7.67
CA ARG A 194 -7.22 15.20 8.12
C ARG A 194 -7.38 14.23 6.96
N LYS A 195 -8.00 14.66 5.85
CA LYS A 195 -8.19 13.81 4.66
C LYS A 195 -6.83 13.40 4.08
N GLU A 196 -5.89 14.34 3.98
CA GLU A 196 -4.55 14.07 3.49
C GLU A 196 -3.76 13.17 4.45
N ALA A 197 -3.82 13.44 5.76
CA ALA A 197 -3.18 12.60 6.76
C ALA A 197 -3.71 11.14 6.73
N LYS A 198 -5.03 10.96 6.65
CA LYS A 198 -5.67 9.64 6.51
C LYS A 198 -5.21 8.91 5.23
N ALA A 199 -5.09 9.63 4.11
CA ALA A 199 -4.55 9.06 2.87
C ALA A 199 -3.08 8.63 3.01
N ILE A 200 -2.26 9.41 3.72
CA ILE A 200 -0.87 9.05 4.01
C ILE A 200 -0.82 7.78 4.86
N ILE A 201 -1.58 7.69 5.95
CA ILE A 201 -1.66 6.50 6.81
C ILE A 201 -2.05 5.26 5.98
N ALA A 202 -3.13 5.37 5.22
CA ALA A 202 -3.62 4.28 4.37
C ALA A 202 -2.57 3.81 3.36
N SER A 203 -1.80 4.71 2.75
CA SER A 203 -0.74 4.33 1.82
C SER A 203 0.52 3.79 2.51
N ALA A 204 0.79 4.21 3.75
CA ALA A 204 2.01 3.89 4.47
C ALA A 204 2.02 2.44 5.00
N TYR A 205 0.89 1.92 5.46
CA TYR A 205 0.78 0.57 6.04
C TYR A 205 0.65 -0.55 4.99
N GLY A 206 0.95 -0.26 3.72
CA GLY A 206 0.93 -1.25 2.64
C GLY A 206 -0.43 -1.93 2.55
N VAL A 207 -0.45 -3.27 2.56
CA VAL A 207 -1.73 -4.00 2.50
C VAL A 207 -2.63 -3.61 3.67
N LEU A 208 -2.17 -3.54 4.91
CA LEU A 208 -3.04 -3.20 6.05
C LEU A 208 -3.76 -1.84 5.88
N GLY A 209 -3.21 -0.97 5.03
CA GLY A 209 -3.82 0.26 4.54
C GLY A 209 -5.27 0.14 4.02
N VAL A 210 -5.64 -0.93 3.31
CA VAL A 210 -7.03 -1.12 2.82
C VAL A 210 -7.99 -1.24 4.01
N GLN A 211 -7.62 -2.00 5.04
CA GLN A 211 -8.47 -2.15 6.22
C GLN A 211 -8.58 -0.84 6.99
N LEU A 212 -7.49 -0.09 7.09
CA LEU A 212 -7.51 1.25 7.68
C LEU A 212 -8.44 2.20 6.91
N ARG A 213 -8.47 2.14 5.56
CA ARG A 213 -9.44 2.91 4.77
C ARG A 213 -10.88 2.52 5.09
N LYS A 214 -11.16 1.22 5.22
CA LYS A 214 -12.51 0.75 5.59
C LYS A 214 -12.93 1.25 6.98
N LEU A 215 -12.05 1.18 7.97
CA LEU A 215 -12.29 1.76 9.30
C LEU A 215 -12.58 3.26 9.20
N MET A 216 -11.73 4.01 8.50
CA MET A 216 -11.88 5.46 8.33
C MET A 216 -13.16 5.83 7.57
N ALA A 217 -13.60 5.01 6.61
CA ALA A 217 -14.84 5.21 5.88
C ALA A 217 -16.06 4.99 6.77
N ILE A 218 -16.08 3.92 7.59
CA ILE A 218 -17.15 3.67 8.57
C ILE A 218 -17.24 4.83 9.57
N GLY A 219 -16.11 5.31 10.10
CA GLY A 219 -16.13 6.43 11.05
C GLY A 219 -16.48 7.79 10.45
N ALA A 220 -16.48 7.92 9.12
CA ALA A 220 -16.90 9.14 8.43
C ALA A 220 -18.42 9.18 8.18
N GLN A 221 -19.15 8.07 8.36
CA GLN A 221 -20.60 8.01 8.21
C GLN A 221 -21.30 8.67 9.41
N ASP A 222 -22.35 9.44 9.15
CA ASP A 222 -23.11 10.13 10.19
C ASP A 222 -24.16 9.18 10.78
N ASN A 223 -23.83 8.55 11.91
CA ASN A 223 -24.72 7.62 12.62
C ASN A 223 -26.07 8.25 13.03
N ALA A 224 -26.21 9.58 12.98
CA ALA A 224 -27.43 10.28 13.38
C ALA A 224 -28.56 10.27 12.33
N VAL A 225 -28.26 9.96 11.06
CA VAL A 225 -29.25 9.94 9.96
C VAL A 225 -29.71 8.51 9.62
N GLU A 226 -29.00 7.52 10.15
CA GLU A 226 -29.17 6.11 9.84
C GLU A 226 -30.15 5.41 10.79
N ASN A 227 -30.87 4.40 10.30
CA ASN A 227 -31.78 3.63 11.14
C ASN A 227 -31.00 2.76 12.14
N SER A 228 -31.64 2.34 13.24
CA SER A 228 -30.97 1.58 14.31
C SER A 228 -30.35 0.24 13.85
N HIS A 229 -30.77 -0.28 12.70
CA HIS A 229 -30.24 -1.54 12.16
C HIS A 229 -28.88 -1.32 11.48
N THR A 230 -28.74 -0.30 10.63
CA THR A 230 -27.47 0.01 9.96
C THR A 230 -26.42 0.51 10.95
N ALA A 231 -26.80 1.27 11.97
CA ALA A 231 -25.90 1.69 13.05
C ALA A 231 -25.29 0.49 13.81
N ASN A 232 -26.12 -0.51 14.15
CA ASN A 232 -25.64 -1.74 14.81
C ASN A 232 -24.75 -2.58 13.88
N GLU A 233 -25.05 -2.64 12.59
CA GLU A 233 -24.23 -3.35 11.60
C GLU A 233 -22.88 -2.66 11.39
N ASN A 234 -22.84 -1.33 11.31
CA ASN A 234 -21.61 -0.55 11.22
C ASN A 234 -20.73 -0.73 12.46
N GLN A 235 -21.30 -0.71 13.67
CA GLN A 235 -20.56 -0.98 14.92
C GLN A 235 -19.94 -2.38 14.92
N LYS A 236 -20.73 -3.39 14.54
CA LYS A 236 -20.25 -4.77 14.41
C LYS A 236 -19.12 -4.88 13.39
N ASN A 237 -19.32 -4.32 12.20
CA ASN A 237 -18.33 -4.35 11.12
C ASN A 237 -17.05 -3.62 11.52
N TYR A 238 -17.16 -2.50 12.23
CA TYR A 238 -16.01 -1.75 12.74
C TYR A 238 -15.13 -2.61 13.65
N ILE A 239 -15.73 -3.30 14.64
CA ILE A 239 -15.00 -4.19 15.56
C ILE A 239 -14.42 -5.39 14.82
N ILE A 240 -15.17 -5.99 13.88
CA ILE A 240 -14.68 -7.10 13.04
C ILE A 240 -13.44 -6.66 12.25
N ILE A 241 -13.47 -5.48 11.63
CA ILE A 241 -12.34 -4.96 10.86
C ILE A 241 -11.17 -4.62 11.79
N CYS A 242 -11.42 -4.10 13.00
CA CYS A 242 -10.35 -3.88 13.97
C CYS A 242 -9.65 -5.19 14.34
N HIS A 243 -10.41 -6.22 14.69
CA HIS A 243 -9.88 -7.54 15.01
C HIS A 243 -9.15 -8.16 13.80
N LEU A 244 -9.72 -8.08 12.60
CA LEU A 244 -9.12 -8.61 11.39
C LEU A 244 -7.80 -7.89 11.05
N THR A 245 -7.75 -6.57 11.19
CA THR A 245 -6.53 -5.77 10.99
C THR A 245 -5.43 -6.21 11.94
N ALA A 246 -5.75 -6.37 13.22
CA ALA A 246 -4.82 -6.91 14.21
C ALA A 246 -4.35 -8.32 13.85
N LEU A 247 -5.26 -9.22 13.49
CA LEU A 247 -4.94 -10.58 13.08
C LEU A 247 -3.98 -10.62 11.89
N ARG A 248 -4.28 -9.86 10.82
CA ARG A 248 -3.43 -9.80 9.62
C ARG A 248 -2.05 -9.20 9.91
N ALA A 249 -1.97 -8.22 10.81
CA ALA A 249 -0.69 -7.64 11.21
C ALA A 249 0.19 -8.67 11.93
N ILE A 250 -0.33 -9.42 12.90
CA ILE A 250 0.46 -10.47 13.59
C ILE A 250 0.78 -11.62 12.62
N GLN A 251 -0.16 -12.03 11.78
CA GLN A 251 0.09 -13.06 10.75
C GLN A 251 1.23 -12.65 9.82
N LEU A 252 1.28 -11.40 9.36
CA LEU A 252 2.38 -10.92 8.52
C LEU A 252 3.74 -11.08 9.21
N LEU A 253 3.83 -10.77 10.51
CA LEU A 253 5.05 -10.98 11.29
C LEU A 253 5.39 -12.48 11.38
N CYS A 254 4.42 -13.32 11.76
CA CYS A 254 4.63 -14.76 11.87
C CYS A 254 5.07 -15.37 10.54
N PHE A 255 4.43 -15.00 9.43
CA PHE A 255 4.72 -15.56 8.11
C PHE A 255 6.07 -15.08 7.59
N ALA A 256 6.45 -13.83 7.85
CA ALA A 256 7.79 -13.35 7.55
C ALA A 256 8.86 -14.15 8.34
N MET A 257 8.62 -14.42 9.62
CA MET A 257 9.54 -15.22 10.44
C MET A 257 9.59 -16.69 10.01
N LEU A 258 8.45 -17.31 9.68
CA LEU A 258 8.40 -18.68 9.15
C LEU A 258 9.12 -18.80 7.81
N SER A 259 8.89 -17.87 6.88
CA SER A 259 9.63 -17.81 5.61
C SER A 259 11.13 -17.70 5.83
N LYS A 260 11.56 -16.81 6.75
CA LYS A 260 12.98 -16.67 7.05
C LYS A 260 13.56 -17.91 7.71
N LEU A 261 12.85 -18.58 8.62
CA LEU A 261 13.29 -19.89 9.16
C LEU A 261 13.43 -20.94 8.08
N TRP A 262 12.50 -20.96 7.12
CA TRP A 262 12.55 -21.87 5.99
C TRP A 262 13.76 -21.61 5.09
N ASP A 263 14.12 -20.35 4.83
CA ASP A 263 15.34 -20.01 4.09
C ASP A 263 16.61 -20.50 4.82
N GLU A 264 16.59 -20.50 6.15
CA GLU A 264 17.70 -20.98 6.99
C GLU A 264 17.78 -22.52 7.11
N LYS A 265 16.89 -23.29 6.44
CA LYS A 265 16.82 -24.76 6.55
C LYS A 265 18.13 -25.49 6.25
N SER A 266 18.94 -24.93 5.34
CA SER A 266 20.23 -25.51 4.94
C SER A 266 21.26 -25.54 6.07
N LYS A 267 21.04 -24.78 7.15
CA LYS A 267 21.94 -24.71 8.30
C LYS A 267 21.69 -25.79 9.36
N GLY A 268 20.60 -26.57 9.23
CA GLY A 268 20.36 -27.75 10.08
C GLY A 268 20.15 -27.45 11.57
N TYR A 269 19.52 -26.32 11.90
CA TYR A 269 19.26 -25.95 13.29
C TYR A 269 18.31 -26.92 14.00
N LEU A 270 18.62 -27.22 15.27
CA LEU A 270 17.76 -28.01 16.16
C LEU A 270 17.08 -27.08 17.17
N TYR A 271 15.76 -27.15 17.25
CA TYR A 271 14.92 -26.34 18.14
C TYR A 271 14.34 -27.17 19.28
N GLU A 272 13.89 -26.50 20.34
CA GLU A 272 13.28 -27.20 21.48
C GLU A 272 11.97 -27.89 21.08
N ALA A 273 11.70 -29.07 21.62
CA ALA A 273 10.52 -29.86 21.29
C ALA A 273 9.20 -29.06 21.46
N ALA A 274 9.10 -28.25 22.53
CA ALA A 274 7.93 -27.42 22.78
C ALA A 274 7.71 -26.33 21.72
N GLN A 275 8.79 -25.74 21.21
CA GLN A 275 8.74 -24.73 20.13
C GLN A 275 8.28 -25.40 18.83
N VAL A 276 8.92 -26.52 18.49
CA VAL A 276 8.60 -27.31 17.29
C VAL A 276 7.15 -27.80 17.33
N ASP A 277 6.65 -28.25 18.48
CA ASP A 277 5.27 -28.71 18.64
C ASP A 277 4.25 -27.60 18.39
N LEU A 278 4.53 -26.36 18.81
CA LEU A 278 3.64 -25.23 18.54
C LEU A 278 3.61 -24.89 17.05
N VAL A 279 4.77 -24.86 16.39
CA VAL A 279 4.86 -24.62 14.94
C VAL A 279 4.18 -25.76 14.18
N ARG A 280 4.34 -27.02 14.60
CA ARG A 280 3.64 -28.16 14.02
C ARG A 280 2.13 -28.03 14.16
N ARG A 281 1.61 -27.55 15.29
CA ARG A 281 0.18 -27.27 15.45
C ARG A 281 -0.31 -26.19 14.48
N PHE A 282 0.48 -25.16 14.21
CA PHE A 282 0.15 -24.16 13.20
C PHE A 282 0.01 -24.77 11.79
N PHE A 283 0.90 -25.68 11.39
CA PHE A 283 0.82 -26.34 10.09
C PHE A 283 -0.37 -27.30 9.94
N ASN A 284 -0.83 -27.90 11.04
CA ASN A 284 -1.80 -29.00 11.02
C ASN A 284 -3.17 -28.65 11.63
N THR A 285 -3.43 -27.38 11.97
CA THR A 285 -4.71 -26.96 12.54
C THR A 285 -5.83 -26.99 11.49
N PRO A 286 -7.03 -27.55 11.78
CA PRO A 286 -8.16 -27.58 10.86
C PRO A 286 -8.95 -26.27 10.79
N VAL A 287 -8.62 -25.32 11.67
CA VAL A 287 -9.25 -24.00 11.76
C VAL A 287 -8.18 -22.93 11.89
N GLU A 288 -8.46 -21.74 11.36
CA GLU A 288 -7.55 -20.62 11.48
C GLU A 288 -7.32 -20.26 12.94
N MET A 289 -6.04 -20.13 13.27
CA MET A 289 -5.62 -19.77 14.60
C MET A 289 -6.15 -18.37 14.97
N PRO A 290 -6.74 -18.19 16.17
CA PRO A 290 -7.19 -16.86 16.62
C PRO A 290 -6.00 -15.95 16.93
N LEU A 291 -6.27 -14.66 17.16
CA LEU A 291 -5.24 -13.65 17.49
C LEU A 291 -4.36 -14.10 18.66
N ALA A 292 -4.96 -14.63 19.74
CA ALA A 292 -4.22 -15.17 20.89
C ALA A 292 -3.26 -16.31 20.53
N GLY A 293 -3.64 -17.15 19.54
CA GLY A 293 -2.77 -18.22 19.06
C GLY A 293 -1.61 -17.68 18.24
N TYR A 294 -1.85 -16.75 17.32
CA TYR A 294 -0.78 -16.11 16.55
C TYR A 294 0.17 -15.29 17.44
N LYS A 295 -0.33 -14.68 18.52
CA LYS A 295 0.50 -14.03 19.55
C LYS A 295 1.47 -15.02 20.18
N LYS A 296 0.99 -16.22 20.54
CA LYS A 296 1.83 -17.29 21.09
C LYS A 296 2.84 -17.79 20.06
N LEU A 297 2.42 -17.95 18.81
CA LEU A 297 3.29 -18.34 17.70
C LEU A 297 4.40 -17.29 17.49
N LEU A 298 4.07 -16.00 17.44
CA LEU A 298 5.05 -14.92 17.32
C LEU A 298 6.06 -14.95 18.45
N LEU A 299 5.61 -15.08 19.70
CA LEU A 299 6.50 -15.18 20.87
C LEU A 299 7.47 -16.36 20.74
N THR A 300 6.98 -17.53 20.32
CA THR A 300 7.81 -18.71 20.07
C THR A 300 8.80 -18.49 18.93
N LEU A 301 8.38 -17.85 17.84
CA LEU A 301 9.26 -17.56 16.71
C LEU A 301 10.36 -16.56 17.11
N LEU A 302 10.05 -15.51 17.87
CA LEU A 302 11.05 -14.58 18.41
C LEU A 302 12.10 -15.31 19.26
N ALA A 303 11.65 -16.18 20.18
CA ALA A 303 12.56 -16.99 20.99
C ALA A 303 13.46 -17.89 20.13
N MET A 304 12.91 -18.55 19.10
CA MET A 304 13.69 -19.37 18.18
C MET A 304 14.77 -18.57 17.43
N PHE A 305 14.49 -17.31 17.06
CA PHE A 305 15.48 -16.44 16.42
C PHE A 305 16.57 -15.99 17.39
N ASP A 306 16.20 -15.58 18.60
CA ASP A 306 17.15 -15.16 19.63
C ASP A 306 18.09 -16.30 20.04
N GLU A 307 17.55 -17.49 20.31
CA GLU A 307 18.32 -18.67 20.71
C GLU A 307 19.34 -19.09 19.66
N LYS A 308 19.01 -18.95 18.37
CA LYS A 308 19.87 -19.34 17.25
C LYS A 308 20.64 -18.16 16.63
N GLN A 309 20.47 -16.95 17.19
CA GLN A 309 21.09 -15.71 16.71
C GLN A 309 20.86 -15.48 15.20
N LEU A 310 19.63 -15.70 14.75
CA LEU A 310 19.27 -15.56 13.34
C LEU A 310 19.04 -14.09 12.98
N ASP A 311 19.31 -13.76 11.72
CA ASP A 311 18.93 -12.47 11.16
C ASP A 311 17.41 -12.37 11.03
N TYR A 312 16.83 -11.36 11.68
CA TYR A 312 15.40 -11.12 11.62
C TYR A 312 14.95 -10.65 10.22
N PRO A 313 13.77 -11.12 9.74
CA PRO A 313 13.22 -10.66 8.45
C PRO A 313 12.86 -9.16 8.46
N MET A 314 12.53 -8.63 9.65
CA MET A 314 12.32 -7.22 9.91
C MET A 314 13.22 -6.83 11.08
N ILE A 315 14.11 -5.86 10.89
CA ILE A 315 15.20 -5.58 11.86
C ILE A 315 14.67 -5.14 13.22
N GLU A 316 13.51 -4.49 13.25
CA GLU A 316 12.84 -4.00 14.44
C GLU A 316 12.34 -5.14 15.33
N LEU A 317 12.16 -6.36 14.79
CA LEU A 317 11.76 -7.54 15.57
C LEU A 317 12.82 -7.99 16.57
N LYS A 318 14.10 -7.66 16.35
CA LYS A 318 15.20 -8.03 17.24
C LYS A 318 15.00 -7.58 18.69
N ASN A 319 14.33 -6.45 18.90
CA ASN A 319 14.07 -5.90 20.23
C ASN A 319 12.58 -6.00 20.63
N PHE A 320 11.76 -6.68 19.84
CA PHE A 320 10.31 -6.70 20.01
C PHE A 320 9.85 -7.62 21.15
N MET A 321 10.73 -8.46 21.68
CA MET A 321 10.44 -9.32 22.85
C MET A 321 9.99 -8.54 24.09
N VAL A 322 10.40 -7.27 24.24
CA VAL A 322 9.94 -6.39 25.32
C VAL A 322 8.44 -6.11 25.20
N ASN A 323 7.95 -5.92 23.97
CA ASN A 323 6.54 -5.71 23.68
C ASN A 323 5.72 -6.98 23.86
N MET A 324 6.34 -8.15 23.87
CA MET A 324 5.65 -9.44 24.04
C MET A 324 5.55 -9.90 25.50
N GLN A 325 6.05 -9.11 26.47
CA GLN A 325 5.97 -9.46 27.89
C GLN A 325 4.53 -9.35 28.44
N PRO A 326 4.14 -10.23 29.38
CA PRO A 326 2.85 -10.12 30.05
C PRO A 326 2.64 -8.73 30.66
N GLY A 327 1.49 -8.11 30.41
CA GLY A 327 1.15 -6.78 30.92
C GLY A 327 1.74 -5.60 30.12
N SER A 328 2.50 -5.85 29.05
CA SER A 328 2.89 -4.76 28.13
C SER A 328 1.64 -4.11 27.50
N ALA A 329 1.76 -2.86 27.06
CA ALA A 329 0.68 -2.17 26.36
C ALA A 329 0.24 -2.94 25.10
N PHE A 330 1.19 -3.50 24.35
CA PHE A 330 0.94 -4.29 23.15
C PHE A 330 0.15 -5.57 23.45
N ILE A 331 0.56 -6.35 24.47
CA ILE A 331 -0.12 -7.59 24.85
C ILE A 331 -1.51 -7.29 25.40
N THR A 332 -1.64 -6.26 26.25
CA THR A 332 -2.93 -5.84 26.84
C THR A 332 -3.92 -5.44 25.75
N ALA A 333 -3.47 -4.68 24.73
CA ALA A 333 -4.28 -4.32 23.58
C ALA A 333 -4.72 -5.54 22.76
N CYS A 334 -3.82 -6.49 22.50
CA CYS A 334 -4.16 -7.74 21.81
C CYS A 334 -5.19 -8.57 22.60
N ASP A 335 -5.03 -8.64 23.92
CA ASP A 335 -5.94 -9.40 24.79
C ASP A 335 -7.32 -8.75 24.90
N SER A 336 -7.39 -7.42 24.97
CA SER A 336 -8.64 -6.65 24.88
C SER A 336 -9.36 -6.96 23.56
N LEU A 337 -8.70 -6.82 22.40
CA LEU A 337 -9.30 -7.14 21.09
C LEU A 337 -9.78 -8.60 20.99
N ASN A 338 -9.00 -9.55 21.49
CA ASN A 338 -9.35 -10.97 21.43
C ASN A 338 -10.55 -11.32 22.34
N ALA A 339 -10.78 -10.55 23.41
CA ALA A 339 -11.91 -10.75 24.32
C ALA A 339 -13.25 -10.19 23.80
N MET A 340 -13.24 -9.40 22.71
CA MET A 340 -14.43 -8.76 22.14
C MET A 340 -15.27 -9.72 21.29
N SER A 341 -15.93 -10.68 21.92
CA SER A 341 -16.96 -11.51 21.30
C SER A 341 -18.27 -11.34 22.05
N ARG A 342 -19.22 -10.62 21.44
CA ARG A 342 -20.53 -10.31 22.05
C ARG A 342 -21.64 -10.40 20.99
N SER A 343 -22.86 -10.69 21.44
CA SER A 343 -24.06 -10.76 20.58
C SER A 343 -24.55 -9.39 20.11
N ALA A 344 -24.23 -8.33 20.87
CA ALA A 344 -24.50 -6.95 20.54
C ALA A 344 -23.30 -6.11 20.98
N TYR A 345 -23.01 -5.06 20.22
CA TYR A 345 -21.92 -4.13 20.46
C TYR A 345 -22.47 -2.74 20.77
N SER A 346 -21.76 -2.00 21.60
CA SER A 346 -22.05 -0.62 21.96
C SER A 346 -20.99 0.33 21.39
N GLU A 347 -21.25 1.63 21.45
CA GLU A 347 -20.25 2.62 21.05
C GLU A 347 -18.97 2.56 21.88
N GLU A 348 -19.07 2.15 23.15
CA GLU A 348 -17.91 1.98 24.02
C GLU A 348 -17.06 0.79 23.59
N ASP A 349 -17.68 -0.30 23.12
CA ASP A 349 -16.95 -1.45 22.55
C ASP A 349 -16.17 -1.03 21.29
N CYS A 350 -16.74 -0.18 20.43
CA CYS A 350 -16.03 0.36 19.27
C CYS A 350 -14.85 1.24 19.66
N LYS A 351 -14.98 2.08 20.70
CA LYS A 351 -13.87 2.89 21.24
C LYS A 351 -12.78 2.02 21.84
N GLU A 352 -13.14 0.97 22.58
CA GLU A 352 -12.18 0.01 23.14
C GLU A 352 -11.42 -0.71 22.02
N ALA A 353 -12.14 -1.19 20.99
CA ALA A 353 -11.54 -1.84 19.82
C ALA A 353 -10.58 -0.90 19.08
N GLU A 354 -10.99 0.35 18.85
CA GLU A 354 -10.17 1.37 18.22
C GLU A 354 -8.89 1.65 19.02
N ASN A 355 -9.03 1.87 20.33
CA ASN A 355 -7.90 2.16 21.21
C ASN A 355 -6.90 0.99 21.23
N SER A 356 -7.39 -0.24 21.36
CA SER A 356 -6.55 -1.42 21.36
C SER A 356 -5.86 -1.62 20.01
N LEU A 357 -6.57 -1.47 18.89
CA LEU A 357 -5.93 -1.53 17.57
C LEU A 357 -4.88 -0.43 17.39
N THR A 358 -5.17 0.78 17.85
CA THR A 358 -4.26 1.93 17.77
C THR A 358 -2.96 1.64 18.51
N VAL A 359 -3.05 1.24 19.78
CA VAL A 359 -1.87 0.87 20.59
C VAL A 359 -1.08 -0.25 19.94
N MET A 360 -1.76 -1.24 19.37
CA MET A 360 -1.08 -2.34 18.68
C MET A 360 -0.32 -1.85 17.45
N LEU A 361 -0.95 -1.05 16.58
CA LEU A 361 -0.35 -0.57 15.34
C LEU A 361 0.74 0.48 15.56
N GLU A 362 0.71 1.27 16.64
CA GLU A 362 1.82 2.16 17.02
C GLU A 362 3.11 1.39 17.26
N HIS A 363 3.04 0.28 18.02
CA HIS A 363 4.17 -0.61 18.24
C HIS A 363 4.62 -1.32 16.95
N LEU A 364 3.72 -1.44 15.98
CA LEU A 364 3.98 -2.00 14.65
C LEU A 364 4.18 -0.92 13.58
N SER A 365 4.39 0.34 13.95
CA SER A 365 4.57 1.44 13.00
C SER A 365 5.81 1.27 12.12
N PHE A 366 6.75 0.40 12.49
CA PHE A 366 7.85 0.00 11.61
C PHE A 366 7.39 -0.73 10.34
N LEU A 367 6.19 -1.30 10.32
CA LEU A 367 5.62 -1.92 9.11
C LEU A 367 5.51 -0.94 7.95
N THR A 368 5.48 0.38 8.20
CA THR A 368 5.49 1.38 7.13
C THR A 368 6.81 1.47 6.36
N ASN A 369 7.88 0.87 6.89
CA ASN A 369 9.14 0.71 6.18
C ASN A 369 9.06 -0.41 5.14
N TYR A 370 7.99 -1.20 5.12
CA TYR A 370 7.87 -2.40 4.31
C TYR A 370 6.74 -2.29 3.30
N THR A 371 7.00 -2.81 2.10
CA THR A 371 6.02 -2.92 1.01
C THR A 371 6.00 -4.34 0.49
N MET A 372 4.90 -4.73 -0.15
CA MET A 372 4.79 -6.04 -0.76
C MET A 372 4.56 -5.95 -2.28
N GLU A 373 5.10 -6.94 -2.99
CA GLU A 373 5.00 -7.06 -4.44
C GLU A 373 4.59 -8.51 -4.77
N SER A 374 3.58 -8.68 -5.62
CA SER A 374 3.20 -9.99 -6.16
C SER A 374 3.85 -10.20 -7.52
N ILE A 375 4.71 -11.20 -7.66
CA ILE A 375 5.36 -11.56 -8.92
C ILE A 375 4.40 -12.38 -9.77
N LYS A 376 4.03 -11.86 -10.93
CA LYS A 376 3.15 -12.53 -11.89
C LYS A 376 3.88 -13.54 -12.73
N ASN A 377 4.99 -13.13 -13.32
CA ASN A 377 5.88 -14.00 -14.07
C ASN A 377 7.31 -13.44 -14.07
N VAL A 378 8.26 -14.31 -14.38
CA VAL A 378 9.66 -13.94 -14.61
C VAL A 378 10.04 -14.43 -16.00
N GLU A 379 10.32 -13.49 -16.90
CA GLU A 379 10.76 -13.76 -18.26
C GLU A 379 12.27 -13.70 -18.35
N TYR A 380 12.88 -14.60 -19.13
CA TYR A 380 14.31 -14.59 -19.40
C TYR A 380 14.58 -13.97 -20.77
N PHE A 381 15.45 -12.96 -20.79
CA PHE A 381 15.89 -12.29 -22.01
C PHE A 381 17.37 -12.57 -22.26
N GLY A 382 17.64 -13.33 -23.33
CA GLY A 382 18.98 -13.63 -23.80
C GLY A 382 19.06 -13.58 -25.32
N LEU A 383 19.66 -12.52 -25.85
CA LEU A 383 19.99 -12.40 -27.28
C LEU A 383 21.46 -12.71 -27.51
N ARG A 384 21.81 -13.20 -28.71
CA ARG A 384 23.20 -13.49 -29.08
C ARG A 384 24.05 -12.24 -28.92
N ASN A 385 25.13 -12.34 -28.14
CA ASN A 385 26.06 -11.24 -27.84
C ASN A 385 25.51 -10.08 -26.98
N ILE A 386 24.38 -10.27 -26.28
CA ILE A 386 23.82 -9.27 -25.35
C ILE A 386 23.84 -9.83 -23.92
N LYS A 387 24.14 -8.97 -22.93
CA LYS A 387 24.08 -9.34 -21.51
C LYS A 387 22.68 -9.86 -21.18
N GLN A 388 22.63 -11.05 -20.61
CA GLN A 388 21.38 -11.72 -20.23
C GLN A 388 20.78 -11.05 -19.00
N TYR A 389 19.45 -10.98 -18.94
CA TYR A 389 18.72 -10.45 -17.81
C TYR A 389 17.34 -11.10 -17.69
N TYR A 390 16.72 -10.88 -16.55
CA TYR A 390 15.35 -11.29 -16.25
C TYR A 390 14.44 -10.06 -16.26
N VAL A 391 13.20 -10.23 -16.70
CA VAL A 391 12.14 -9.23 -16.55
C VAL A 391 11.13 -9.78 -15.55
N HIS A 392 10.99 -9.08 -14.43
CA HIS A 392 10.03 -9.42 -13.40
C HIS A 392 8.76 -8.62 -13.70
N ASN A 393 7.68 -9.31 -14.03
CA ASN A 393 6.35 -8.72 -14.11
C ASN A 393 5.66 -8.88 -12.76
N TYR A 394 5.22 -7.78 -12.15
CA TYR A 394 4.75 -7.78 -10.78
C TYR A 394 3.67 -6.73 -10.53
N THR A 395 2.89 -6.93 -9.48
CA THR A 395 1.88 -5.99 -9.01
C THR A 395 2.31 -5.46 -7.64
N ALA A 396 2.39 -4.13 -7.48
CA ALA A 396 2.61 -3.53 -6.16
C ALA A 396 1.36 -3.69 -5.29
N LEU A 397 1.53 -4.13 -4.04
CA LEU A 397 0.43 -4.42 -3.12
C LEU A 397 0.28 -3.30 -2.08
N GLY A 398 -0.96 -2.97 -1.74
CA GLY A 398 -1.25 -1.92 -0.74
C GLY A 398 -1.19 -0.49 -1.28
N CYS A 399 -0.89 -0.30 -2.57
CA CYS A 399 -1.18 0.94 -3.28
C CYS A 399 -2.70 1.06 -3.50
N ASP A 400 -3.21 2.29 -3.71
CA ASP A 400 -4.65 2.56 -3.90
C ASP A 400 -5.30 1.53 -4.84
N GLU A 401 -6.50 1.04 -4.53
CA GLU A 401 -7.19 -0.03 -5.29
C GLU A 401 -7.39 0.31 -6.78
N ASN A 402 -7.37 1.59 -7.14
CA ASN A 402 -7.41 2.06 -8.53
C ASN A 402 -6.04 1.97 -9.25
N THR A 403 -5.00 1.47 -8.57
CA THR A 403 -3.58 1.49 -9.02
C THR A 403 -2.91 0.12 -8.97
N THR A 404 -3.67 -0.97 -8.90
CA THR A 404 -3.16 -2.35 -9.03
C THR A 404 -2.69 -2.60 -10.46
N ILE A 405 -1.62 -1.92 -10.86
CA ILE A 405 -1.05 -1.92 -12.19
C ILE A 405 0.04 -2.97 -12.23
N ASP A 406 0.01 -3.81 -13.26
CA ASP A 406 1.10 -4.73 -13.55
C ASP A 406 2.29 -3.93 -14.08
N LEU A 407 3.41 -4.04 -13.37
CA LEU A 407 4.67 -3.35 -13.63
C LEU A 407 5.70 -4.37 -14.14
N SER A 408 6.66 -3.90 -14.93
CA SER A 408 7.76 -4.72 -15.42
C SER A 408 9.10 -4.09 -15.03
N LYS A 409 10.02 -4.87 -14.48
CA LYS A 409 11.36 -4.39 -14.13
C LYS A 409 12.45 -5.38 -14.52
N GLN A 410 13.49 -4.87 -15.20
CA GLN A 410 14.71 -5.63 -15.50
C GLN A 410 15.52 -5.91 -14.23
N GLN A 411 16.02 -7.14 -14.12
CA GLN A 411 16.82 -7.64 -13.01
C GLN A 411 17.94 -8.56 -13.51
N ASP A 412 19.08 -8.53 -12.83
CA ASP A 412 20.22 -9.41 -13.15
C ASP A 412 20.10 -10.80 -12.48
N ALA A 413 19.17 -10.97 -11.53
CA ALA A 413 18.99 -12.21 -10.77
C ALA A 413 17.64 -12.89 -11.08
N PRO A 414 17.62 -14.24 -11.14
CA PRO A 414 16.38 -14.99 -11.24
C PRO A 414 15.59 -14.87 -9.93
N LEU A 415 14.28 -15.03 -10.03
CA LEU A 415 13.36 -15.05 -8.90
C LEU A 415 12.28 -16.09 -9.15
N ASN A 416 11.72 -16.66 -8.08
CA ASN A 416 10.58 -17.55 -8.18
C ASN A 416 9.37 -16.79 -8.75
N THR A 417 8.73 -17.40 -9.75
CA THR A 417 7.44 -16.91 -10.27
C THR A 417 6.34 -17.14 -9.23
N TYR A 418 5.29 -16.31 -9.22
CA TYR A 418 4.17 -16.36 -8.26
C TYR A 418 4.55 -16.03 -6.81
N ALA A 419 5.77 -15.55 -6.58
CA ALA A 419 6.22 -15.15 -5.26
C ALA A 419 5.47 -13.90 -4.78
N VAL A 420 5.09 -13.88 -3.51
CA VAL A 420 4.69 -12.66 -2.81
C VAL A 420 5.89 -12.20 -2.00
N LEU A 421 6.44 -11.05 -2.33
CA LEU A 421 7.68 -10.56 -1.75
C LEU A 421 7.41 -9.45 -0.75
N LEU A 422 8.16 -9.46 0.35
CA LEU A 422 8.25 -8.36 1.30
C LEU A 422 9.59 -7.64 1.13
N LYS A 423 9.54 -6.31 1.03
CA LYS A 423 10.71 -5.46 0.79
C LYS A 423 10.74 -4.29 1.77
N ASN A 424 11.90 -4.07 2.39
CA ASN A 424 12.18 -2.83 3.11
C ASN A 424 12.48 -1.70 2.11
N THR A 425 11.79 -0.58 2.24
CA THR A 425 11.93 0.59 1.36
C THR A 425 13.00 1.57 1.82
N LYS A 426 13.45 1.47 3.07
CA LYS A 426 14.46 2.36 3.68
C LYS A 426 15.89 1.88 3.49
N ILE A 427 16.10 0.58 3.28
CA ILE A 427 17.43 -0.01 3.12
C ILE A 427 17.64 -0.38 1.65
N ALA A 428 18.49 0.38 0.98
CA ALA A 428 18.95 0.04 -0.36
C ALA A 428 19.64 -1.33 -0.35
N TYR A 429 19.30 -2.18 -1.32
CA TYR A 429 19.90 -3.50 -1.51
C TYR A 429 19.59 -4.57 -0.44
N GLN A 430 18.60 -4.35 0.44
CA GLN A 430 18.13 -5.44 1.30
C GLN A 430 17.46 -6.55 0.45
N PRO A 431 17.83 -7.83 0.65
CA PRO A 431 17.16 -8.94 -0.03
C PRO A 431 15.65 -8.91 0.24
N LYS A 432 14.86 -9.14 -0.81
CA LYS A 432 13.41 -9.30 -0.65
C LYS A 432 13.13 -10.66 -0.02
N LEU A 433 12.26 -10.69 0.98
CA LEU A 433 11.83 -11.93 1.61
C LEU A 433 10.66 -12.53 0.83
N ASN A 434 10.73 -13.82 0.51
CA ASN A 434 9.62 -14.52 -0.14
C ASN A 434 8.62 -15.06 0.90
N LEU A 435 7.39 -14.56 0.85
CA LEU A 435 6.29 -14.97 1.74
C LEU A 435 5.44 -16.11 1.17
N PHE A 436 5.66 -16.48 -0.09
CA PHE A 436 5.05 -17.67 -0.68
C PHE A 436 5.65 -18.91 -0.01
N PRO A 437 4.87 -19.93 0.41
CA PRO A 437 3.43 -20.13 0.15
C PRO A 437 2.50 -19.67 1.28
N PHE A 438 2.98 -19.01 2.33
CA PHE A 438 2.14 -18.55 3.45
C PHE A 438 1.20 -17.41 3.05
N ILE A 439 1.64 -16.57 2.11
CA ILE A 439 0.81 -15.57 1.44
C ILE A 439 0.87 -15.86 -0.06
N ILE A 440 -0.31 -15.91 -0.68
CA ILE A 440 -0.45 -16.18 -2.11
C ILE A 440 -1.24 -15.05 -2.79
N ASP A 441 -1.02 -14.91 -4.08
CA ASP A 441 -1.88 -14.13 -4.96
C ASP A 441 -2.64 -15.10 -5.88
N ALA A 442 -3.94 -15.25 -5.62
CA ALA A 442 -4.79 -16.15 -6.39
C ALA A 442 -4.82 -15.78 -7.87
N ASN A 443 -4.81 -14.49 -8.20
CA ASN A 443 -4.80 -14.03 -9.58
C ASN A 443 -3.46 -14.35 -10.25
N ALA A 444 -2.33 -14.26 -9.53
CA ALA A 444 -1.04 -14.67 -10.08
C ALA A 444 -1.02 -16.17 -10.42
N LEU A 445 -1.55 -17.02 -9.54
CA LEU A 445 -1.64 -18.48 -9.74
C LEU A 445 -2.59 -18.86 -10.89
N ALA A 446 -3.64 -18.07 -11.10
CA ALA A 446 -4.62 -18.26 -12.18
C ALA A 446 -4.24 -17.53 -13.50
N ALA A 447 -3.11 -16.82 -13.54
CA ALA A 447 -2.71 -15.96 -14.66
C ALA A 447 -3.72 -14.85 -15.01
N GLU A 448 -4.39 -14.32 -13.99
CA GLU A 448 -5.31 -13.19 -14.08
C GLU A 448 -4.62 -11.85 -13.72
N LYS A 449 -5.21 -10.74 -14.20
CA LYS A 449 -4.73 -9.38 -13.95
C LYS A 449 -5.01 -8.91 -12.52
N GLY A 450 -4.25 -7.92 -12.06
CA GLY A 450 -4.38 -7.35 -10.72
C GLY A 450 -4.02 -8.38 -9.64
N ALA A 451 -4.15 -8.03 -8.36
CA ALA A 451 -3.77 -8.93 -7.27
C ALA A 451 -4.96 -9.29 -6.39
N LYS A 452 -5.05 -10.55 -5.98
CA LYS A 452 -6.04 -11.03 -5.01
C LYS A 452 -5.34 -11.84 -3.94
N ILE A 453 -5.01 -11.17 -2.83
CA ILE A 453 -4.10 -11.69 -1.81
C ILE A 453 -4.83 -12.56 -0.79
N TYR A 454 -4.30 -13.74 -0.52
CA TYR A 454 -4.82 -14.61 0.52
C TYR A 454 -3.72 -15.04 1.48
N PHE A 455 -4.08 -15.14 2.76
CA PHE A 455 -3.21 -15.58 3.85
C PHE A 455 -3.56 -17.02 4.20
N TYR A 456 -2.54 -17.85 4.41
CA TYR A 456 -2.73 -19.22 4.89
C TYR A 456 -3.56 -19.20 6.18
N SER A 457 -4.55 -20.06 6.22
CA SER A 457 -5.58 -20.11 7.27
C SER A 457 -5.45 -21.41 8.07
N SER A 458 -5.59 -22.56 7.40
CA SER A 458 -5.64 -23.87 8.06
C SER A 458 -5.40 -25.01 7.07
N THR A 459 -5.14 -26.21 7.59
CA THR A 459 -5.01 -27.44 6.81
C THR A 459 -6.18 -28.37 7.09
N SER A 460 -6.84 -28.82 6.04
CA SER A 460 -7.98 -29.75 6.12
C SER A 460 -7.50 -31.19 6.38
N ALA A 461 -8.39 -32.06 6.86
CA ALA A 461 -8.05 -33.45 7.17
C ALA A 461 -7.58 -34.27 5.95
N ASP A 462 -7.96 -33.85 4.74
CA ASP A 462 -7.54 -34.44 3.46
C ASP A 462 -6.20 -33.87 2.94
N GLY A 463 -5.52 -33.02 3.72
CA GLY A 463 -4.29 -32.34 3.33
C GLY A 463 -4.50 -31.06 2.50
N SER A 464 -5.74 -30.68 2.21
CA SER A 464 -6.05 -29.45 1.46
C SER A 464 -5.74 -28.20 2.28
N LEU A 465 -5.04 -27.24 1.69
CA LEU A 465 -4.69 -25.98 2.35
C LEU A 465 -5.79 -24.94 2.13
N LYS A 466 -6.28 -24.33 3.22
CA LYS A 466 -7.22 -23.22 3.17
C LYS A 466 -6.50 -21.90 3.31
N TYR A 467 -6.92 -20.95 2.50
CA TYR A 467 -6.41 -19.59 2.45
C TYR A 467 -7.57 -18.62 2.57
N SER A 468 -7.46 -17.65 3.48
CA SER A 468 -8.50 -16.66 3.73
C SER A 468 -8.13 -15.34 3.07
N PHE A 469 -9.11 -14.68 2.46
CA PHE A 469 -8.90 -13.39 1.83
C PHE A 469 -8.50 -12.41 2.94
N TRP A 470 -7.48 -11.62 2.64
CA TRP A 470 -6.88 -10.79 3.65
C TRP A 470 -7.82 -9.67 4.13
N GLU A 471 -8.73 -9.23 3.26
CA GLU A 471 -9.73 -8.19 3.59
C GLU A 471 -11.01 -8.72 4.22
N ASP A 472 -11.35 -9.97 3.94
CA ASP A 472 -12.58 -10.63 4.39
C ASP A 472 -12.28 -12.08 4.71
N ARG A 473 -12.33 -12.42 6.00
CA ARG A 473 -11.98 -13.75 6.50
C ARG A 473 -12.95 -14.83 6.01
N GLU A 474 -14.19 -14.49 5.69
CA GLU A 474 -15.22 -15.45 5.22
C GLU A 474 -14.98 -15.87 3.77
N ASN A 475 -14.30 -15.03 2.99
CA ASN A 475 -13.89 -15.36 1.62
C ASN A 475 -12.66 -16.28 1.67
N VAL A 476 -12.90 -17.59 1.65
CA VAL A 476 -11.88 -18.63 1.73
C VAL A 476 -11.76 -19.37 0.40
N ILE A 477 -10.53 -19.68 0.01
CA ILE A 477 -10.23 -20.62 -1.07
C ILE A 477 -9.51 -21.85 -0.51
N ALA A 478 -9.72 -23.00 -1.15
CA ALA A 478 -9.04 -24.26 -0.81
C ALA A 478 -8.19 -24.73 -1.99
N ILE A 479 -6.93 -25.08 -1.70
CA ILE A 479 -5.95 -25.62 -2.63
C ILE A 479 -5.77 -27.10 -2.33
N THR A 480 -6.02 -27.95 -3.34
CA THR A 480 -6.12 -29.42 -3.21
C THR A 480 -5.15 -30.14 -4.15
N GLN A 481 -4.72 -31.36 -3.80
CA GLN A 481 -3.74 -32.13 -4.59
C GLN A 481 -4.25 -32.65 -5.96
N SER A 482 -5.55 -32.53 -6.33
CA SER A 482 -6.02 -33.02 -7.65
C SER A 482 -7.32 -32.39 -8.18
N PRO A 483 -7.42 -32.11 -9.50
CA PRO A 483 -8.67 -32.02 -10.25
C PRO A 483 -8.94 -33.29 -11.10
N ALA A 484 -8.44 -34.47 -10.71
CA ALA A 484 -8.74 -35.72 -11.42
C ALA A 484 -9.98 -36.41 -10.85
N GLY A 485 -11.13 -36.24 -11.51
CA GLY A 485 -12.26 -37.17 -11.44
C GLY A 485 -13.35 -36.85 -10.41
N GLY A 486 -14.43 -36.23 -10.90
CA GLY A 486 -15.83 -36.49 -10.53
C GLY A 486 -16.17 -36.76 -9.06
N ALA A 487 -16.41 -35.69 -8.31
CA ALA A 487 -17.56 -35.61 -7.41
C ALA A 487 -17.82 -34.12 -7.11
N ALA A 488 -18.96 -33.64 -7.61
CA ALA A 488 -19.53 -32.39 -7.17
C ALA A 488 -19.99 -32.54 -5.72
N ASP A 489 -19.83 -31.44 -4.99
CA ASP A 489 -20.62 -31.05 -3.83
C ASP A 489 -20.23 -31.57 -2.43
N VAL A 490 -19.49 -30.72 -1.69
CA VAL A 490 -19.84 -30.28 -0.33
C VAL A 490 -19.33 -28.83 -0.15
N GLY A 491 -20.18 -27.83 -0.41
CA GLY A 491 -20.18 -26.51 0.26
C GLY A 491 -18.99 -25.54 0.14
N GLY A 492 -17.89 -25.87 -0.55
CA GLY A 492 -16.75 -24.96 -0.73
C GLY A 492 -16.32 -24.83 -2.19
N ALA A 493 -16.22 -23.60 -2.70
CA ALA A 493 -15.71 -23.33 -4.04
C ALA A 493 -14.24 -23.80 -4.13
N LYS A 494 -13.98 -24.86 -4.90
CA LYS A 494 -12.62 -25.39 -5.12
C LYS A 494 -11.86 -24.42 -6.03
N PHE A 495 -10.69 -23.96 -5.58
CA PHE A 495 -9.83 -23.08 -6.38
C PHE A 495 -8.91 -23.93 -7.27
N ASN A 496 -9.16 -23.89 -8.58
CA ASN A 496 -8.42 -24.67 -9.56
C ASN A 496 -7.49 -23.75 -10.38
N ALA A 497 -6.31 -23.47 -9.83
CA ALA A 497 -5.24 -22.80 -10.56
C ALA A 497 -4.26 -23.83 -11.14
N SER A 498 -3.69 -23.51 -12.31
CA SER A 498 -2.67 -24.34 -12.96
C SER A 498 -1.42 -24.61 -12.09
N ARG A 499 -1.23 -23.81 -11.04
CA ARG A 499 -0.07 -23.81 -10.13
C ARG A 499 -0.41 -24.19 -8.69
N SER A 500 -1.61 -24.71 -8.44
CA SER A 500 -2.04 -25.17 -7.11
C SER A 500 -1.11 -26.24 -6.52
N LEU A 501 -0.48 -27.08 -7.35
CA LEU A 501 0.46 -28.11 -6.91
C LEU A 501 1.76 -27.51 -6.34
N ASP A 502 2.22 -26.38 -6.90
CA ASP A 502 3.45 -25.71 -6.44
C ASP A 502 3.25 -25.17 -5.01
N VAL A 503 2.05 -24.67 -4.71
CA VAL A 503 1.69 -24.18 -3.37
C VAL A 503 1.79 -25.31 -2.34
N LEU A 504 1.15 -26.45 -2.61
CA LEU A 504 1.14 -27.61 -1.71
C LEU A 504 2.56 -28.14 -1.46
N THR A 505 3.32 -28.35 -2.54
CA THR A 505 4.68 -28.88 -2.47
C THR A 505 5.60 -28.00 -1.64
N LEU A 506 5.53 -26.68 -1.86
CA LEU A 506 6.36 -25.72 -1.13
C LEU A 506 5.91 -25.55 0.32
N PHE A 507 4.62 -25.71 0.61
CA PHE A 507 4.11 -25.64 1.97
C PHE A 507 4.56 -26.87 2.79
N GLU A 508 4.50 -28.06 2.19
CA GLU A 508 5.03 -29.29 2.79
C GLU A 508 6.55 -29.22 2.98
N ASP A 509 7.29 -28.65 2.04
CA ASP A 509 8.74 -28.42 2.19
C ASP A 509 9.04 -27.45 3.34
N ALA A 510 8.29 -26.35 3.48
CA ALA A 510 8.43 -25.42 4.60
C ALA A 510 8.10 -26.10 5.95
N GLN A 511 7.03 -26.88 6.02
CA GLN A 511 6.69 -27.65 7.22
C GLN A 511 7.81 -28.61 7.62
N ARG A 512 8.32 -29.40 6.67
CA ARG A 512 9.41 -30.36 6.90
C ARG A 512 10.68 -29.66 7.36
N ALA A 513 11.05 -28.58 6.69
CA ALA A 513 12.24 -27.80 7.00
C ALA A 513 12.22 -27.21 8.40
N ILE A 514 11.08 -26.66 8.86
CA ILE A 514 11.00 -25.98 10.15
C ILE A 514 10.73 -26.97 11.30
N THR A 515 9.97 -28.04 11.06
CA THR A 515 9.53 -28.96 12.12
C THR A 515 10.27 -30.29 12.18
N GLY A 516 11.14 -30.58 11.21
CA GLY A 516 11.94 -31.80 11.15
C GLY A 516 11.15 -33.09 10.89
N THR A 517 9.89 -33.00 10.45
CA THR A 517 9.11 -34.21 10.13
C THR A 517 9.62 -34.87 8.85
N GLU A 518 10.33 -36.00 8.97
CA GLU A 518 10.36 -37.00 7.91
C GLU A 518 8.95 -37.58 7.80
N GLN A 519 8.20 -37.26 6.73
CA GLN A 519 7.10 -38.15 6.37
C GLN A 519 7.75 -39.44 5.85
N GLN A 520 7.70 -40.51 6.65
CA GLN A 520 7.76 -41.84 6.07
C GLN A 520 6.62 -41.91 5.03
N PRO A 521 6.91 -42.24 3.76
CA PRO A 521 5.86 -42.39 2.78
C PRO A 521 4.98 -43.57 3.21
N LEU A 522 3.67 -43.31 3.31
CA LEU A 522 2.66 -44.36 3.34
C LEU A 522 2.44 -44.91 1.94
#